data_AF-A0A7Z9GLJ6-F1
#
_entry.id   AF-A0A7Z9GLJ6-F1
#
_cell.length_a   1.000
_cell.length_b   1.000
_cell.length_c   1.000
_cell.angle_alpha   90.00
_cell.angle_beta   90.00
_cell.angle_gamma   90.00
#
_symmetry.space_group_name_H-M   'P 1'
#
loop_
_entity.id
_entity.type
_entity.pdbx_description
1 polymer ?
#
loop_
_entity_poly.entity_id
_entity_poly.type
_entity_poly.pdbx_seq_one_letter_code
_entity_poly.pdbx_strand_id
1 'polypeptide(L)'
;ILVIVSNPLDAMTYVAYKVSGFPKERVLGMAGVLDSARFRASIAKELGVSVQEVHTMVLGGHGDSMVPLIGSTTIAGAPIRDMMSEETLNDLVERTRHGGAEIVRLLENGSAFYAPSAAAVEMVEAIMKDKHSILPCATLCKGEYGIQDVFVGVPVKLGRRGAEQIVEITLTPDEQAALVKSTADVRELCTQIDGML
;
A
#
# COMPACT_ATOMS: atom_id res chain seq x y z
N ILE A 1 -5.70 16.90 7.12
CA ILE A 1 -4.97 15.66 6.83
C ILE A 1 -4.76 15.69 5.33
N LEU A 2 -3.52 15.49 4.88
CA LEU A 2 -3.15 15.43 3.47
C LEU A 2 -3.13 13.96 3.06
N VAL A 3 -3.87 13.63 1.99
CA VAL A 3 -3.83 12.31 1.34
C VAL A 3 -3.24 12.52 -0.05
N ILE A 4 -2.01 12.08 -0.23
CA ILE A 4 -1.22 12.26 -1.45
C ILE A 4 -1.51 11.10 -2.40
N VAL A 5 -1.68 11.42 -3.68
CA VAL A 5 -1.94 10.46 -4.78
C VAL A 5 -0.93 10.65 -5.93
N SER A 6 -0.12 11.71 -5.88
CA SER A 6 0.89 12.04 -6.89
C SER A 6 2.06 11.07 -6.86
N ASN A 7 2.53 10.61 -8.02
CA ASN A 7 3.69 9.74 -8.13
C ASN A 7 5.01 10.52 -8.34
N PRO A 8 6.18 9.96 -7.95
CA PRO A 8 6.34 8.73 -7.17
C PRO A 8 5.77 8.89 -5.76
N LEU A 9 4.92 7.96 -5.32
CA LEU A 9 4.00 8.22 -4.20
C LEU A 9 4.71 8.51 -2.88
N ASP A 10 5.67 7.66 -2.50
CA ASP A 10 6.37 7.80 -1.24
C ASP A 10 7.20 9.10 -1.19
N ALA A 11 7.86 9.42 -2.31
CA ALA A 11 8.55 10.69 -2.54
C ALA A 11 7.65 11.91 -2.34
N MET A 12 6.50 11.93 -3.03
CA MET A 12 5.59 13.08 -2.97
C MET A 12 4.94 13.19 -1.58
N THR A 13 4.75 12.08 -0.89
CA THR A 13 4.29 12.07 0.51
C THR A 13 5.35 12.66 1.43
N TYR A 14 6.63 12.32 1.23
CA TYR A 14 7.75 12.93 1.94
C TYR A 14 7.86 14.43 1.70
N VAL A 15 7.77 14.88 0.44
CA VAL A 15 7.76 16.31 0.09
C VAL A 15 6.61 17.03 0.80
N ALA A 16 5.39 16.48 0.73
CA ALA A 16 4.23 17.07 1.39
C ALA A 16 4.43 17.19 2.90
N TYR A 17 5.05 16.19 3.54
CA TYR A 17 5.39 16.24 4.96
C TYR A 17 6.39 17.35 5.28
N LYS A 18 7.49 17.43 4.53
CA LYS A 18 8.56 18.43 4.75
C LYS A 18 8.08 19.86 4.53
N VAL A 19 7.28 20.08 3.48
CA VAL A 19 6.85 21.44 3.08
C VAL A 19 5.64 21.92 3.87
N SER A 20 4.70 21.05 4.24
CA SER A 20 3.46 21.48 4.93
C SER A 20 3.66 21.87 6.39
N GLY A 21 4.73 21.38 7.05
CA GLY A 21 4.92 21.51 8.48
C GLY A 21 3.88 20.77 9.32
N PHE A 22 3.09 19.87 8.71
CA PHE A 22 2.10 19.08 9.43
C PHE A 22 2.76 17.97 10.26
N PRO A 23 2.15 17.58 11.39
CA PRO A 23 2.60 16.40 12.12
C PRO A 23 2.45 15.15 11.26
N LYS A 24 3.31 14.14 11.47
CA LYS A 24 3.38 12.94 10.61
C LYS A 24 2.03 12.23 10.46
N GLU A 25 1.22 12.25 11.51
CA GLU A 25 -0.09 11.59 11.56
C GLU A 25 -1.08 12.20 10.55
N ARG A 26 -0.83 13.43 10.09
CA ARG A 26 -1.70 14.16 9.18
C ARG A 26 -1.20 14.18 7.74
N VAL A 27 -0.17 13.41 7.38
CA VAL A 27 0.35 13.30 6.01
C VAL A 27 0.44 11.82 5.63
N LEU A 28 -0.36 11.42 4.65
CA LEU A 28 -0.56 10.03 4.23
C LEU A 28 -0.44 9.93 2.71
N GLY A 29 0.14 8.85 2.21
CA GLY A 29 0.12 8.51 0.79
C GLY A 29 -0.82 7.34 0.49
N MET A 30 -1.58 7.46 -0.60
CA MET A 30 -2.47 6.42 -1.12
C MET A 30 -1.72 5.58 -2.18
N ALA A 31 -1.16 4.46 -1.76
CA ALA A 31 -0.58 3.43 -2.64
C ALA A 31 -1.12 2.04 -2.28
N GLY A 32 -0.83 1.59 -1.05
CA GLY A 32 -1.16 0.24 -0.60
C GLY A 32 -2.64 -0.12 -0.71
N VAL A 33 -3.57 0.83 -0.50
CA VAL A 33 -5.02 0.58 -0.66
C VAL A 33 -5.37 0.18 -2.10
N LEU A 34 -4.79 0.85 -3.09
CA LEU A 34 -4.97 0.54 -4.51
C LEU A 34 -4.34 -0.81 -4.87
N ASP A 35 -3.11 -1.05 -4.43
CA ASP A 35 -2.39 -2.28 -4.77
C ASP A 35 -3.05 -3.50 -4.11
N SER A 36 -3.52 -3.36 -2.87
CA SER A 36 -4.34 -4.37 -2.19
C SER A 36 -5.66 -4.60 -2.92
N ALA A 37 -6.32 -3.56 -3.41
CA ALA A 37 -7.57 -3.70 -4.16
C ALA A 37 -7.35 -4.42 -5.50
N ARG A 38 -6.25 -4.16 -6.21
CA ARG A 38 -5.87 -4.87 -7.43
C ARG A 38 -5.59 -6.34 -7.16
N PHE A 39 -4.78 -6.62 -6.14
CA PHE A 39 -4.43 -8.00 -5.79
C PHE A 39 -5.67 -8.80 -5.37
N ARG A 40 -6.51 -8.20 -4.52
CA ARG A 40 -7.81 -8.73 -4.10
C ARG A 40 -8.71 -9.07 -5.28
N ALA A 41 -8.82 -8.17 -6.27
CA ALA A 41 -9.63 -8.40 -7.47
C ALA A 41 -9.08 -9.53 -8.35
N SER A 42 -7.76 -9.63 -8.50
CA SER A 42 -7.10 -10.70 -9.24
C SER A 42 -7.33 -12.07 -8.60
N ILE A 43 -7.15 -12.18 -7.28
CA ILE A 43 -7.41 -13.41 -6.52
C ILE A 43 -8.88 -13.83 -6.63
N ALA A 44 -9.81 -12.90 -6.42
CA ALA A 44 -11.23 -13.19 -6.49
C ALA A 44 -11.64 -13.70 -7.89
N LYS A 45 -11.08 -13.11 -8.94
CA LYS A 45 -11.30 -13.55 -10.32
C LYS A 45 -10.74 -14.95 -10.57
N GLU A 46 -9.53 -15.23 -10.10
CA GLU A 46 -8.87 -16.54 -10.26
C GLU A 46 -9.67 -17.65 -9.59
N LEU A 47 -10.13 -17.42 -8.36
CA LEU A 47 -10.87 -18.41 -7.58
C LEU A 47 -12.38 -18.45 -7.88
N GLY A 48 -12.90 -17.50 -8.66
CA GLY A 48 -14.33 -17.39 -8.95
C GLY A 48 -15.19 -17.07 -7.71
N VAL A 49 -14.63 -16.31 -6.75
CA VAL A 49 -15.30 -15.95 -5.49
C VAL A 49 -15.66 -14.46 -5.44
N SER A 50 -16.50 -14.06 -4.49
CA SER A 50 -16.77 -12.64 -4.24
C SER A 50 -15.50 -11.93 -3.77
N VAL A 51 -15.24 -10.73 -4.30
CA VAL A 51 -14.13 -9.86 -3.85
C VAL A 51 -14.22 -9.49 -2.37
N GLN A 52 -15.41 -9.58 -1.77
CA GLN A 52 -15.64 -9.29 -0.36
C GLN A 52 -15.08 -10.38 0.56
N GLU A 53 -14.90 -11.61 0.05
CA GLU A 53 -14.35 -12.73 0.82
C GLU A 53 -12.82 -12.73 0.84
N VAL A 54 -12.18 -11.91 0.02
CA VAL A 54 -10.72 -11.89 -0.13
C VAL A 54 -10.14 -10.78 0.76
N HIS A 55 -9.34 -11.17 1.75
CA HIS A 55 -8.66 -10.27 2.67
C HIS A 55 -7.16 -10.35 2.45
N THR A 56 -6.55 -9.24 2.05
CA THR A 56 -5.11 -9.13 1.77
C THR A 56 -4.64 -7.70 1.99
N MET A 57 -3.33 -7.52 2.16
CA MET A 57 -2.66 -6.23 2.18
C MET A 57 -1.37 -6.29 1.35
N VAL A 58 -1.05 -5.14 0.74
CA VAL A 58 0.22 -4.90 0.07
C VAL A 58 0.91 -3.74 0.79
N LEU A 59 2.12 -4.01 1.28
CA LEU A 59 2.99 -3.07 1.99
C LEU A 59 4.11 -2.56 1.07
N GLY A 60 5.05 -1.80 1.63
CA GLY A 60 6.22 -1.30 0.91
C GLY A 60 5.93 -0.05 0.08
N GLY A 61 6.80 0.22 -0.88
CA GLY A 61 6.63 1.31 -1.85
C GLY A 61 5.65 0.93 -2.96
N HIS A 62 5.27 1.90 -3.79
CA HIS A 62 4.42 1.62 -4.96
C HIS A 62 5.23 0.96 -6.10
N GLY A 63 4.60 0.06 -6.88
CA GLY A 63 5.22 -0.57 -8.05
C GLY A 63 6.25 -1.65 -7.70
N ASP A 64 7.49 -1.52 -8.18
CA ASP A 64 8.54 -2.54 -8.01
C ASP A 64 8.94 -2.77 -6.55
N SER A 65 8.70 -1.78 -5.69
CA SER A 65 8.96 -1.88 -4.25
C SER A 65 7.76 -2.37 -3.45
N MET A 66 6.68 -2.84 -4.08
CA MET A 66 5.52 -3.38 -3.34
C MET A 66 5.84 -4.74 -2.70
N VAL A 67 5.22 -5.00 -1.54
CA VAL A 67 5.38 -6.22 -0.74
C VAL A 67 4.02 -6.83 -0.43
N PRO A 68 3.53 -7.75 -1.28
CA PRO A 68 2.27 -8.48 -1.03
C PRO A 68 2.41 -9.43 0.16
N LEU A 69 1.42 -9.43 1.04
CA LEU A 69 1.45 -10.25 2.26
C LEU A 69 0.69 -11.57 2.08
N ILE A 70 1.28 -12.51 1.35
CA ILE A 70 0.70 -13.83 1.10
C ILE A 70 0.46 -14.58 2.42
N GLY A 71 1.38 -14.47 3.39
CA GLY A 71 1.29 -15.17 4.68
C GLY A 71 0.08 -14.77 5.52
N SER A 72 -0.50 -13.59 5.27
CA SER A 72 -1.70 -13.09 5.94
C SER A 72 -2.94 -13.01 5.03
N THR A 73 -2.82 -13.45 3.78
CA THR A 73 -3.93 -13.41 2.81
C THR A 73 -4.88 -14.58 3.03
N THR A 74 -6.18 -14.27 3.13
CA THR A 74 -7.24 -15.25 3.39
C THR A 74 -8.45 -15.09 2.46
N ILE A 75 -9.17 -16.18 2.26
CA ILE A 75 -10.44 -16.28 1.51
C ILE A 75 -11.50 -16.84 2.47
N ALA A 76 -12.48 -16.02 2.85
CA ALA A 76 -13.48 -16.36 3.88
C ALA A 76 -12.84 -16.91 5.17
N GLY A 77 -11.65 -16.40 5.53
CA GLY A 77 -10.86 -16.83 6.69
C GLY A 77 -9.93 -18.04 6.47
N ALA A 78 -10.01 -18.74 5.34
CA ALA A 78 -9.07 -19.81 4.99
C ALA A 78 -7.78 -19.24 4.38
N PRO A 79 -6.58 -19.75 4.73
CA PRO A 79 -5.32 -19.34 4.11
C PRO A 79 -5.34 -19.53 2.59
N ILE A 80 -4.84 -18.55 1.83
CA ILE A 80 -4.84 -18.60 0.36
C ILE A 80 -4.03 -19.79 -0.21
N ARG A 81 -2.99 -20.23 0.52
CA ARG A 81 -2.15 -21.37 0.16
C ARG A 81 -2.89 -22.71 0.14
N ASP A 82 -4.04 -22.80 0.80
CA ASP A 82 -4.88 -24.00 0.76
C ASP A 82 -5.74 -24.05 -0.52
N MET A 83 -5.81 -22.94 -1.26
CA MET A 83 -6.70 -22.76 -2.42
C MET A 83 -5.95 -22.54 -3.74
N MET A 84 -4.66 -22.23 -3.70
CA MET A 84 -3.89 -21.83 -4.88
C MET A 84 -2.43 -22.27 -4.77
N SER A 85 -1.82 -22.64 -5.90
CA SER A 85 -0.39 -22.96 -5.96
C SER A 85 0.48 -21.71 -5.83
N GLU A 86 1.72 -21.88 -5.38
CA GLU A 86 2.69 -20.78 -5.32
C GLU A 86 2.97 -20.18 -6.71
N GLU A 87 2.93 -20.99 -7.77
CA GLU A 87 3.11 -20.51 -9.15
C GLU A 87 2.01 -19.51 -9.54
N THR A 88 0.73 -19.89 -9.36
CA THR A 88 -0.39 -19.00 -9.67
C THR A 88 -0.37 -17.76 -8.76
N LEU A 89 -0.01 -17.89 -7.48
CA LEU A 89 0.14 -16.74 -6.60
C LEU A 89 1.20 -15.75 -7.10
N ASN A 90 2.35 -16.25 -7.55
CA ASN A 90 3.42 -15.43 -8.10
C ASN A 90 2.97 -14.69 -9.37
N ASP A 91 2.22 -15.35 -10.25
CA ASP A 91 1.67 -14.71 -11.45
C ASP A 91 0.70 -13.57 -11.11
N LEU A 92 -0.16 -13.77 -10.10
CA LEU A 92 -1.07 -12.72 -9.63
C LEU A 92 -0.34 -11.56 -8.96
N VAL A 93 0.74 -11.84 -8.22
CA VAL A 93 1.63 -10.82 -7.65
C VAL A 93 2.28 -10.00 -8.76
N GLU A 94 2.87 -10.65 -9.77
CA GLU A 94 3.54 -9.96 -10.87
C GLU A 94 2.56 -9.13 -11.70
N ARG A 95 1.35 -9.64 -11.93
CA ARG A 95 0.30 -8.84 -12.57
C ARG A 95 -0.10 -7.62 -11.72
N THR A 96 -0.17 -7.77 -10.40
CA THR A 96 -0.48 -6.65 -9.49
C THR A 96 0.59 -5.56 -9.59
N ARG A 97 1.87 -5.96 -9.61
CA ARG A 97 3.03 -5.06 -9.76
C ARG A 97 2.91 -4.18 -10.99
N HIS A 98 2.52 -4.82 -12.09
CA HIS A 98 2.37 -4.17 -13.39
C HIS A 98 0.95 -3.64 -13.66
N GLY A 99 0.04 -3.69 -12.68
CA GLY A 99 -1.37 -3.38 -12.90
C GLY A 99 -1.62 -1.92 -13.31
N GLY A 100 -0.77 -0.99 -12.86
CA GLY A 100 -0.80 0.40 -13.35
C GLY A 100 -0.41 0.50 -14.82
N ALA A 101 0.70 -0.15 -15.19
CA ALA A 101 1.21 -0.17 -16.57
C ALA A 101 0.25 -0.90 -17.53
N GLU A 102 -0.41 -1.98 -17.07
CA GLU A 102 -1.44 -2.70 -17.83
C GLU A 102 -2.55 -1.74 -18.27
N ILE A 103 -3.07 -0.90 -17.36
CA ILE A 103 -4.13 0.06 -17.67
C ILE A 103 -3.64 1.19 -18.57
N VAL A 104 -2.45 1.74 -18.31
CA VAL A 104 -1.85 2.79 -19.16
C VAL A 104 -1.71 2.30 -20.60
N ARG A 105 -1.22 1.07 -20.80
CA ARG A 105 -1.09 0.46 -22.13
C ARG A 105 -2.42 0.29 -22.83
N LEU A 106 -3.48 -0.08 -22.10
CA LEU A 106 -4.82 -0.29 -22.66
C LEU A 106 -5.56 1.02 -22.98
N LEU A 107 -5.34 2.07 -22.18
CA LEU A 107 -5.97 3.37 -22.40
C LEU A 107 -5.27 4.18 -23.50
N GLU A 108 -4.00 3.87 -23.80
CA GLU A 108 -3.07 4.60 -24.68
C GLU A 108 -2.75 6.02 -24.20
N ASN A 109 -3.77 6.81 -23.85
CA ASN A 109 -3.67 8.16 -23.32
C ASN A 109 -4.29 8.23 -21.92
N GLY A 110 -3.44 8.40 -20.91
CA GLY A 110 -3.84 8.56 -19.51
C GLY A 110 -3.45 7.38 -18.63
N SER A 111 -3.99 7.36 -17.41
CA SER A 111 -3.72 6.35 -16.39
C SER A 111 -5.00 5.91 -15.70
N ALA A 112 -4.92 4.89 -14.84
CA ALA A 112 -6.07 4.42 -14.08
C ALA A 112 -6.68 5.56 -13.22
N PHE A 113 -8.01 5.63 -13.16
CA PHE A 113 -8.71 6.67 -12.37
C PHE A 113 -9.82 6.12 -11.47
N TYR A 114 -10.53 5.05 -11.86
CA TYR A 114 -11.59 4.46 -11.03
C TYR A 114 -11.05 3.82 -9.74
N ALA A 115 -10.15 2.83 -9.86
CA ALA A 115 -9.60 2.19 -8.67
C ALA A 115 -8.77 3.14 -7.78
N PRO A 116 -7.93 4.05 -8.33
CA PRO A 116 -7.24 5.05 -7.51
C PRO A 116 -8.19 6.02 -6.80
N SER A 117 -9.24 6.50 -7.45
CA SER A 117 -10.22 7.38 -6.80
C SER A 117 -11.01 6.65 -5.72
N ALA A 118 -11.41 5.40 -5.95
CA ALA A 118 -12.07 4.58 -4.93
C ALA A 118 -11.18 4.37 -3.69
N ALA A 119 -9.89 4.07 -3.89
CA ALA A 119 -8.92 3.91 -2.81
C ALA A 119 -8.71 5.23 -2.01
N ALA A 120 -8.64 6.37 -2.71
CA ALA A 120 -8.57 7.67 -2.04
C ALA A 120 -9.86 7.99 -1.25
N VAL A 121 -11.04 7.69 -1.83
CA VAL A 121 -12.33 7.84 -1.15
C VAL A 121 -12.41 6.97 0.09
N GLU A 122 -11.93 5.72 0.04
CA GLU A 122 -11.90 4.82 1.20
C GLU A 122 -11.09 5.39 2.36
N MET A 123 -9.89 5.92 2.09
CA MET A 123 -9.07 6.60 3.10
C MET A 123 -9.75 7.84 3.66
N VAL A 124 -10.28 8.71 2.79
CA VAL A 124 -10.98 9.94 3.20
C VAL A 124 -12.21 9.61 4.03
N GLU A 125 -12.98 8.59 3.66
CA GLU A 125 -14.16 8.17 4.39
C GLU A 125 -13.81 7.59 5.76
N ALA A 126 -12.74 6.78 5.85
CA ALA A 126 -12.25 6.25 7.13
C ALA A 126 -11.88 7.38 8.11
N ILE A 127 -11.23 8.43 7.60
CA ILE A 127 -10.88 9.63 8.38
C ILE A 127 -12.14 10.42 8.77
N MET A 128 -12.98 10.78 7.80
CA MET A 128 -14.14 11.66 8.01
C MET A 128 -15.20 11.05 8.91
N LYS A 129 -15.38 9.73 8.84
CA LYS A 129 -16.34 8.98 9.66
C LYS A 129 -15.72 8.34 10.89
N ASP A 130 -14.44 8.59 11.16
CA ASP A 130 -13.72 8.03 12.32
C ASP A 130 -13.88 6.50 12.43
N LYS A 131 -13.72 5.80 11.29
CA LYS A 131 -14.02 4.36 11.21
C LYS A 131 -13.03 3.47 11.97
N HIS A 132 -11.85 3.99 12.27
CA HIS A 132 -10.71 3.21 12.80
C HIS A 132 -10.35 2.02 11.89
N SER A 133 -10.53 2.17 10.58
CA SER A 133 -10.19 1.15 9.58
C SER A 133 -8.68 0.96 9.53
N ILE A 134 -8.22 -0.29 9.43
CA ILE A 134 -6.81 -0.62 9.22
C ILE A 134 -6.57 -0.75 7.73
N LEU A 135 -5.87 0.22 7.14
CA LEU A 135 -5.59 0.28 5.71
C LEU A 135 -4.08 0.40 5.47
N PRO A 136 -3.51 -0.21 4.42
CA PRO A 136 -2.12 -0.01 4.06
C PRO A 136 -1.92 1.38 3.45
N CYS A 137 -1.15 2.23 4.14
CA CYS A 137 -0.93 3.63 3.78
C CYS A 137 0.56 3.96 3.86
N ALA A 138 1.04 4.81 2.95
CA ALA A 138 2.39 5.35 3.08
C ALA A 138 2.39 6.39 4.22
N THR A 139 3.19 6.15 5.25
CA THR A 139 3.33 7.03 6.42
C THR A 139 4.74 6.93 7.00
N LEU A 140 5.13 7.90 7.83
CA LEU A 140 6.45 7.95 8.45
C LEU A 140 6.58 6.95 9.61
N CYS A 141 7.39 5.91 9.41
CA CYS A 141 7.82 5.00 10.46
C CYS A 141 8.90 5.65 11.34
N LYS A 142 8.82 5.40 12.66
CA LYS A 142 9.74 5.82 13.72
C LYS A 142 10.08 4.66 14.66
N GLY A 143 10.31 3.48 14.08
CA GLY A 143 10.69 2.26 14.78
C GLY A 143 9.82 1.05 14.44
N GLU A 144 8.63 1.27 13.88
CA GLU A 144 7.75 0.19 13.44
C GLU A 144 8.42 -0.64 12.35
N TYR A 145 8.30 -1.97 12.45
CA TYR A 145 9.00 -2.95 11.61
C TYR A 145 10.53 -2.84 11.63
N GLY A 146 11.10 -2.15 12.62
CA GLY A 146 12.52 -1.80 12.68
C GLY A 146 12.92 -0.65 11.74
N ILE A 147 11.95 0.07 11.17
CA ILE A 147 12.16 1.13 10.17
C ILE A 147 12.18 2.50 10.86
N GLN A 148 13.27 3.25 10.65
CA GLN A 148 13.47 4.57 11.24
C GLN A 148 13.47 5.68 10.19
N ASP A 149 12.59 6.67 10.35
CA ASP A 149 12.52 7.90 9.58
C ASP A 149 12.39 7.71 8.07
N VAL A 150 11.47 6.83 7.63
CA VAL A 150 11.13 6.61 6.22
C VAL A 150 9.61 6.57 6.03
N PHE A 151 9.13 7.20 4.96
CA PHE A 151 7.75 6.99 4.49
C PHE A 151 7.68 5.67 3.75
N VAL A 152 6.80 4.77 4.15
CA VAL A 152 6.63 3.47 3.48
C VAL A 152 5.21 2.96 3.72
N GLY A 153 4.68 2.17 2.79
CA GLY A 153 3.38 1.53 2.94
C GLY A 153 3.37 0.52 4.09
N VAL A 154 2.62 0.83 5.14
CA VAL A 154 2.42 -0.03 6.33
C VAL A 154 0.94 -0.05 6.72
N PRO A 155 0.47 -1.04 7.49
CA PRO A 155 -0.89 -1.04 8.00
C PRO A 155 -1.09 0.11 8.99
N VAL A 156 -2.09 0.96 8.75
CA VAL A 156 -2.38 2.12 9.58
C VAL A 156 -3.84 2.10 10.01
N LYS A 157 -4.08 2.24 11.32
CA LYS A 157 -5.39 2.56 11.86
C LYS A 157 -5.71 4.02 11.55
N LEU A 158 -6.62 4.25 10.60
CA LEU A 158 -7.06 5.57 10.20
C LEU A 158 -8.31 6.00 10.97
N GLY A 159 -8.24 7.20 11.57
CA GLY A 159 -9.37 7.84 12.24
C GLY A 159 -9.40 9.35 11.97
N ARG A 160 -10.23 10.09 12.71
CA ARG A 160 -10.42 11.54 12.54
C ARG A 160 -9.13 12.36 12.71
N ARG A 161 -8.11 11.78 13.36
CA ARG A 161 -6.78 12.40 13.56
C ARG A 161 -5.76 12.04 12.47
N GLY A 162 -6.11 11.19 11.50
CA GLY A 162 -5.22 10.68 10.46
C GLY A 162 -4.66 9.31 10.82
N ALA A 163 -3.35 9.11 10.71
CA ALA A 163 -2.67 7.88 11.15
C ALA A 163 -2.64 7.83 12.69
N GLU A 164 -3.59 7.11 13.30
CA GLU A 164 -3.66 7.02 14.76
C GLU A 164 -2.67 6.01 15.34
N GLN A 165 -2.33 4.98 14.56
CA GLN A 165 -1.43 3.91 14.95
C GLN A 165 -0.96 3.17 13.70
N ILE A 166 0.34 2.89 13.59
CA ILE A 166 0.86 1.86 12.68
C ILE A 166 0.69 0.52 13.37
N VAL A 167 0.04 -0.44 12.71
CA VAL A 167 -0.28 -1.76 13.25
C VAL A 167 0.74 -2.76 12.74
N GLU A 168 1.63 -3.22 13.62
CA GLU A 168 2.62 -4.25 13.28
C GLU A 168 1.96 -5.63 13.28
N ILE A 169 1.79 -6.17 12.07
CA ILE A 169 1.39 -7.57 11.87
C ILE A 169 2.63 -8.45 11.69
N THR A 170 2.52 -9.72 12.07
CA THR A 170 3.60 -10.69 11.89
C THR A 170 3.86 -10.94 10.41
N LEU A 171 5.10 -10.70 10.00
CA LEU A 171 5.58 -10.98 8.65
C LEU A 171 6.35 -12.30 8.64
N THR A 172 6.26 -13.04 7.53
CA THR A 172 7.19 -14.13 7.25
C THR A 172 8.61 -13.59 7.06
N PRO A 173 9.66 -14.42 7.21
CA PRO A 173 11.03 -13.99 6.98
C PRO A 173 11.25 -13.34 5.59
N ASP A 174 10.60 -13.88 4.55
CA ASP A 174 10.71 -13.38 3.19
C ASP A 174 9.97 -12.03 3.01
N GLU A 175 8.77 -11.88 3.57
CA GLU A 175 8.04 -10.61 3.58
C GLU A 175 8.79 -9.52 4.36
N GLN A 176 9.40 -9.87 5.49
CA GLN A 176 10.25 -8.95 6.25
C GLN A 176 11.47 -8.52 5.45
N ALA A 177 12.17 -9.46 4.79
CA ALA A 177 13.31 -9.14 3.94
C ALA A 177 12.92 -8.26 2.74
N ALA A 178 11.76 -8.53 2.12
CA ALA A 178 11.21 -7.73 1.04
C ALA A 178 10.84 -6.31 1.51
N LEU A 179 10.25 -6.17 2.70
CA LEU A 179 9.94 -4.86 3.29
C LEU A 179 11.19 -4.05 3.60
N VAL A 180 12.25 -4.69 4.12
CA VAL A 180 13.54 -4.04 4.34
C VAL A 180 14.13 -3.53 3.03
N LYS A 181 14.11 -4.35 1.97
CA LYS A 181 14.58 -3.94 0.64
C LYS A 181 13.76 -2.77 0.09
N SER A 182 12.43 -2.88 0.10
CA SER A 182 11.53 -1.81 -0.33
C SER A 182 11.80 -0.50 0.41
N THR A 183 12.02 -0.58 1.72
CA THR A 183 12.30 0.60 2.56
C THR A 183 13.62 1.26 2.16
N ALA A 184 14.63 0.49 1.77
CA ALA A 184 15.89 1.03 1.29
C ALA A 184 15.71 1.82 -0.01
N ASP A 185 14.96 1.27 -0.97
CA ASP A 185 14.66 1.95 -2.24
C ASP A 185 13.94 3.30 -1.99
N VAL A 186 12.95 3.30 -1.10
CA VAL A 186 12.20 4.51 -0.77
C VAL A 186 13.06 5.53 0.00
N ARG A 187 13.97 5.06 0.87
CA ARG A 187 14.92 5.94 1.57
C ARG A 187 15.86 6.63 0.59
N GLU A 188 16.37 5.92 -0.41
CA GLU A 188 17.22 6.50 -1.45
C GLU A 188 16.47 7.62 -2.18
N LEU A 189 15.22 7.35 -2.57
CA LEU A 189 14.37 8.33 -3.23
C LEU A 189 14.10 9.57 -2.35
N CYS A 190 13.82 9.39 -1.06
CA CYS A 190 13.65 10.50 -0.12
C CYS A 190 14.94 11.30 0.07
N THR A 191 16.10 10.64 0.06
CA THR A 191 17.41 11.30 0.18
C THR A 191 17.71 12.18 -1.04
N GLN A 192 17.34 11.72 -2.25
CA GLN A 192 17.46 12.53 -3.47
C GLN A 192 16.61 13.80 -3.40
N ILE A 193 15.40 13.70 -2.85
CA ILE A 193 14.50 14.84 -2.65
C ILE A 193 15.09 15.86 -1.66
N ASP A 194 15.74 15.41 -0.59
CA ASP A 194 16.39 16.32 0.37
C ASP A 194 17.49 17.17 -0.27
N GLY A 195 18.12 16.71 -1.35
CA GLY A 195 19.07 17.52 -2.12
C GLY A 195 18.42 18.57 -3.02
N MET A 196 17.10 18.52 -3.21
CA MET A 196 16.33 19.40 -4.10
C MET A 196 15.44 20.40 -3.35
N LEU A 197 15.18 20.18 -2.05
CA LEU A 197 14.41 21.05 -1.16
C LEU A 197 15.31 22.08 -0.46
#